data_AF-L9ZGZ8-F1
#
_entry.id   AF-L9ZGZ8-F1
#
_cell.length_a   1.000
_cell.length_b   1.000
_cell.length_c   1.000
_cell.angle_alpha   90.00
_cell.angle_beta   90.00
_cell.angle_gamma   90.00
#
_symmetry.space_group_name_H-M   'P 1'
#
loop_
_entity.id
_entity.type
_entity.pdbx_description
1 polymer ?
#
loop_
_entity_poly.entity_id
_entity_poly.type
_entity_poly.pdbx_seq_one_letter_code
_entity_poly.pdbx_strand_id
1 'polypeptide(L)'
;MNTRTDGPVQVQIEVADGPEMISTGGGAIQISVDGTRVNIYENEAEKSWEDWAPEYVGDFLALDLPALINIAQKLYSGNIDRYETIEYLLEGHRSYFVFEPLSSDTIRVAFQTREQVDRELTVPYPTPKSARGYVVDTAEFCNSLLDCAQEFQREATERGVANDEFSERIAEFESVLRDT
;
A
#
# COMPACT_ATOMS: atom_id res chain seq x y z
N MET A 1 27.53 2.00 -3.67
CA MET A 1 27.18 2.11 -2.24
C MET A 1 25.93 1.27 -2.06
N ASN A 2 26.00 0.20 -1.27
CA ASN A 2 24.80 -0.59 -0.95
C ASN A 2 23.96 0.23 0.01
N THR A 3 22.75 0.61 -0.40
CA THR A 3 21.79 1.22 0.51
C THR A 3 21.35 0.12 1.48
N ARG A 4 21.44 0.36 2.78
CA ARG A 4 21.03 -0.62 3.80
C ARG A 4 19.51 -0.53 3.97
N THR A 5 18.83 -1.68 4.03
CA THR A 5 17.40 -1.76 4.34
C THR A 5 17.15 -1.52 5.82
N ASP A 6 15.99 -0.95 6.15
CA ASP A 6 15.48 -0.77 7.51
C ASP A 6 14.92 -2.07 8.11
N GLY A 7 14.71 -3.11 7.29
CA GLY A 7 14.28 -4.45 7.70
C GLY A 7 13.32 -5.10 6.70
N PRO A 8 12.74 -6.27 7.04
CA PRO A 8 11.77 -6.95 6.18
C PRO A 8 10.49 -6.13 6.06
N VAL A 9 9.90 -6.10 4.87
CA VAL A 9 8.66 -5.38 4.57
C VAL A 9 7.49 -6.34 4.44
N GLN A 10 6.32 -5.90 4.92
CA GLN A 10 5.06 -6.64 4.82
C GLN A 10 3.93 -5.71 4.40
N VAL A 11 3.12 -6.14 3.44
CA VAL A 11 1.87 -5.53 3.02
C VAL A 11 0.73 -6.44 3.47
N GLN A 12 -0.28 -5.86 4.13
CA GLN A 12 -1.43 -6.58 4.65
C GLN A 12 -2.70 -5.79 4.30
N ILE A 13 -3.83 -6.49 4.29
CA ILE A 13 -5.15 -5.90 4.10
C ILE A 13 -6.11 -6.33 5.18
N GLU A 14 -7.11 -5.49 5.40
CA GLU A 14 -8.32 -5.84 6.12
C GLU A 14 -9.51 -5.67 5.17
N VAL A 15 -10.23 -6.74 4.89
CA VAL A 15 -11.44 -6.72 4.05
C VAL A 15 -12.64 -6.40 4.93
N ALA A 16 -13.43 -5.40 4.55
CA ALA A 16 -14.60 -5.00 5.31
C ALA A 16 -15.66 -6.13 5.35
N ASP A 17 -16.25 -6.35 6.52
CA ASP A 17 -17.31 -7.33 6.70
C ASP A 17 -18.66 -6.81 6.17
N GLY A 18 -19.40 -7.69 5.47
CA GLY A 18 -20.78 -7.46 5.02
C GLY A 18 -20.95 -7.43 3.49
N PRO A 19 -22.02 -8.06 2.95
CA PRO A 19 -22.21 -8.30 1.50
C PRO A 19 -22.24 -7.04 0.62
N GLU A 20 -22.60 -5.88 1.16
CA GLU A 20 -22.65 -4.62 0.41
C GLU A 20 -21.26 -3.99 0.21
N MET A 21 -20.40 -4.02 1.24
CA MET A 21 -19.03 -3.45 1.20
C MET A 21 -18.09 -4.26 0.29
N ILE A 22 -18.28 -5.58 0.27
CA ILE A 22 -17.48 -6.52 -0.52
C ILE A 22 -17.63 -6.30 -2.04
N SER A 23 -18.83 -5.94 -2.52
CA SER A 23 -19.06 -5.65 -3.95
C SER A 23 -18.32 -4.42 -4.46
N THR A 24 -17.93 -3.53 -3.54
CA THR A 24 -17.15 -2.32 -3.83
C THR A 24 -15.66 -2.48 -3.56
N GLY A 25 -15.22 -3.66 -3.10
CA GLY A 25 -13.85 -3.87 -2.64
C GLY A 25 -13.53 -3.10 -1.36
N GLY A 26 -14.52 -2.94 -0.48
CA GLY A 26 -14.40 -2.24 0.79
C GLY A 26 -13.34 -2.90 1.67
N GLY A 27 -12.38 -2.11 2.13
CA GLY A 27 -11.30 -2.58 2.98
C GLY A 27 -10.13 -1.60 2.96
N ALA A 28 -9.05 -1.97 3.63
CA ALA A 28 -7.95 -1.06 3.90
C ALA A 28 -6.59 -1.76 3.91
N ILE A 29 -5.51 -1.00 3.72
CA ILE A 29 -4.14 -1.48 3.53
C ILE A 29 -3.27 -1.06 4.70
N GLN A 30 -2.39 -1.98 5.13
CA GLN A 30 -1.31 -1.72 6.07
C GLN A 30 0.02 -2.10 5.42
N ILE A 31 1.03 -1.24 5.57
CA ILE A 31 2.43 -1.56 5.23
C ILE A 31 3.25 -1.49 6.52
N SER A 32 4.08 -2.50 6.77
CA SER A 32 4.97 -2.57 7.93
C SER A 32 6.40 -2.87 7.51
N VAL A 33 7.39 -2.32 8.23
CA VAL A 33 8.82 -2.58 8.05
C VAL A 33 9.44 -2.93 9.39
N ASP A 34 10.05 -4.10 9.50
CA ASP A 34 10.58 -4.66 10.76
C ASP A 34 9.55 -4.62 11.90
N GLY A 35 8.29 -4.98 11.58
CA GLY A 35 7.16 -4.93 12.51
C GLY A 35 6.67 -3.53 12.87
N THR A 36 7.28 -2.46 12.33
CA THR A 36 6.82 -1.08 12.53
C THR A 36 5.92 -0.65 11.38
N ARG A 37 4.69 -0.21 11.69
CA ARG A 37 3.76 0.28 10.68
C ARG A 37 4.26 1.56 10.00
N VAL A 38 4.16 1.62 8.67
CA VAL A 38 4.52 2.77 7.83
C VAL A 38 3.39 3.80 7.83
N ASN A 39 2.15 3.38 7.58
CA ASN A 39 0.95 4.21 7.60
C ASN A 39 0.46 4.51 9.02
N ILE A 40 1.29 5.15 9.84
CA ILE A 40 0.98 5.54 11.22
C ILE A 40 0.90 7.06 11.37
N TYR A 41 -0.17 7.50 12.03
CA TYR A 41 -0.45 8.90 12.34
C TYR A 41 0.04 9.30 13.75
N GLU A 42 0.24 10.59 13.95
CA GLU A 42 0.42 11.19 15.27
C GLU A 42 -0.90 11.13 16.06
N ASN A 43 -0.83 10.71 17.31
CA ASN A 43 -1.94 10.69 18.27
C ASN A 43 -3.13 9.80 17.90
N GLU A 44 -2.89 8.67 17.23
CA GLU A 44 -3.93 7.65 16.96
C GLU A 44 -4.63 7.14 18.22
N ALA A 45 -3.94 7.15 19.36
CA ALA A 45 -4.47 6.69 20.65
C ALA A 45 -5.44 7.68 21.33
N GLU A 46 -5.63 8.90 20.82
CA GLU A 46 -6.46 9.93 21.47
C GLU A 46 -7.80 10.24 20.78
N LYS A 47 -8.04 9.70 19.58
CA LYS A 47 -9.34 9.84 18.89
C LYS A 47 -9.79 8.46 18.43
N SER A 48 -10.62 7.80 19.21
CA SER A 48 -11.29 6.58 18.78
C SER A 48 -12.08 6.87 17.50
N TRP A 49 -11.57 6.42 16.37
CA TRP A 49 -12.39 6.17 15.18
C TRP A 49 -13.24 4.96 15.55
N GLU A 50 -14.45 5.21 16.03
CA GLU A 50 -15.25 4.21 16.76
C GLU A 50 -15.64 2.97 15.93
N ASP A 51 -15.34 2.89 14.63
CA ASP A 51 -15.67 1.73 13.78
C ASP A 51 -14.61 1.38 12.71
N TRP A 52 -13.31 1.61 12.97
CA TRP A 52 -12.24 1.31 12.00
C TRP A 52 -10.95 0.88 12.69
N ALA A 53 -10.24 -0.11 12.14
CA ALA A 53 -8.90 -0.48 12.59
C ALA A 53 -7.90 0.60 12.17
N PRO A 54 -7.41 1.48 13.09
CA PRO A 54 -6.57 2.63 12.73
C PRO A 54 -5.22 2.24 12.11
N GLU A 55 -4.95 0.94 12.06
CA GLU A 55 -3.76 0.32 11.50
C GLU A 55 -3.82 0.19 9.97
N TYR A 56 -4.99 0.38 9.38
CA TYR A 56 -5.20 0.28 7.95
C TYR A 56 -5.70 1.60 7.36
N VAL A 57 -5.37 1.87 6.10
CA VAL A 57 -5.73 3.09 5.37
C VAL A 57 -6.25 2.78 3.97
N GLY A 58 -7.08 3.68 3.42
CA GLY A 58 -7.79 3.45 2.16
C GLY A 58 -9.13 2.77 2.41
N ASP A 59 -10.11 2.98 1.53
CA ASP A 59 -11.45 2.38 1.65
C ASP A 59 -11.77 1.41 0.48
N PHE A 60 -10.97 1.45 -0.60
CA PHE A 60 -11.32 0.85 -1.88
C PHE A 60 -10.19 -0.05 -2.39
N LEU A 61 -10.01 -1.23 -1.79
CA LEU A 61 -9.00 -2.21 -2.18
C LEU A 61 -9.07 -2.60 -3.66
N ALA A 62 -10.28 -2.63 -4.23
CA ALA A 62 -10.48 -2.92 -5.66
C ALA A 62 -9.89 -1.85 -6.60
N LEU A 63 -9.57 -0.66 -6.10
CA LEU A 63 -8.88 0.40 -6.84
C LEU A 63 -7.43 0.52 -6.39
N ASP A 64 -7.19 0.45 -5.07
CA ASP A 64 -5.88 0.64 -4.46
C ASP A 64 -4.90 -0.48 -4.81
N LEU A 65 -5.30 -1.75 -4.72
CA LEU A 65 -4.39 -2.86 -5.02
C LEU A 65 -3.95 -2.92 -6.49
N PRO A 66 -4.84 -2.80 -7.51
CA PRO A 66 -4.41 -2.76 -8.91
C PRO A 66 -3.44 -1.61 -9.21
N ALA A 67 -3.63 -0.44 -8.57
CA ALA A 67 -2.75 0.70 -8.75
C ALA A 67 -1.38 0.47 -8.09
N LEU A 68 -1.36 -0.07 -6.88
CA LEU A 68 -0.12 -0.44 -6.18
C LEU A 68 0.65 -1.52 -6.93
N ILE A 69 -0.01 -2.53 -7.52
CA ILE A 69 0.64 -3.54 -8.36
C ILE A 69 1.35 -2.88 -9.55
N ASN A 70 0.68 -1.96 -10.25
CA ASN A 70 1.28 -1.25 -11.37
C ASN A 70 2.52 -0.45 -10.95
N ILE A 71 2.48 0.16 -9.77
CA ILE A 71 3.62 0.89 -9.21
C ILE A 71 4.76 -0.08 -8.90
N ALA A 72 4.46 -1.19 -8.22
CA ALA A 72 5.43 -2.22 -7.87
C ALA A 72 6.10 -2.83 -9.12
N GLN A 73 5.33 -3.13 -10.18
CA GLN A 73 5.87 -3.58 -11.46
C GLN A 73 6.87 -2.57 -12.04
N LYS A 74 6.53 -1.27 -12.05
CA LYS A 74 7.43 -0.23 -12.56
C LYS A 74 8.70 -0.08 -11.71
N LEU A 75 8.57 -0.18 -10.39
CA LEU A 75 9.70 -0.15 -9.46
C LEU A 75 10.62 -1.35 -9.70
N TYR A 76 10.05 -2.54 -9.79
CA TYR A 76 10.79 -3.79 -9.96
C TYR A 76 11.50 -3.86 -11.32
N SER A 77 10.83 -3.43 -12.39
CA SER A 77 11.41 -3.44 -13.74
C SER A 77 12.43 -2.33 -13.97
N GLY A 78 12.67 -1.44 -13.00
CA GLY A 78 13.56 -0.29 -13.14
C GLY A 78 13.08 0.76 -14.14
N ASN A 79 11.76 0.85 -14.36
CA ASN A 79 11.15 1.82 -15.29
C ASN A 79 11.00 3.23 -14.69
N ILE A 80 11.61 3.47 -13.54
CA ILE A 80 11.54 4.73 -12.79
C ILE A 80 12.97 5.14 -12.48
N ASP A 81 13.31 6.39 -12.80
CA ASP A 81 14.65 6.87 -12.56
C ASP A 81 14.96 6.98 -11.06
N ARG A 82 16.24 6.84 -10.71
CA ARG A 82 16.67 6.97 -9.32
C ARG A 82 16.31 8.37 -8.79
N TYR A 83 15.74 8.41 -7.58
CA TYR A 83 15.23 9.63 -6.93
C TYR A 83 13.98 10.25 -7.56
N GLU A 84 13.38 9.63 -8.57
CA GLU A 84 12.02 9.98 -9.00
C GLU A 84 11.02 9.39 -8.02
N THR A 85 10.08 10.21 -7.55
CA THR A 85 9.05 9.80 -6.60
C THR A 85 7.76 9.45 -7.33
N ILE A 86 7.19 8.28 -7.03
CA ILE A 86 5.82 7.95 -7.38
C ILE A 86 4.94 8.14 -6.16
N GLU A 87 3.89 8.94 -6.30
CA GLU A 87 2.86 9.11 -5.29
C GLU A 87 1.62 8.30 -5.67
N TYR A 88 1.03 7.61 -4.69
CA TYR A 88 -0.27 6.99 -4.82
C TYR A 88 -1.24 7.53 -3.78
N LEU A 89 -2.16 8.37 -4.23
CA LEU A 89 -3.26 8.88 -3.41
C LEU A 89 -4.32 7.79 -3.26
N LEU A 90 -4.57 7.39 -2.02
CA LEU A 90 -5.63 6.43 -1.70
C LEU A 90 -6.98 7.02 -2.10
N GLU A 91 -7.80 6.23 -2.78
CA GLU A 91 -9.08 6.73 -3.32
C GLU A 91 -10.00 7.20 -2.19
N GLY A 92 -10.62 8.37 -2.34
CA GLY A 92 -11.47 8.98 -1.30
C GLY A 92 -10.72 9.52 -0.08
N HIS A 93 -9.41 9.32 0.00
CA HIS A 93 -8.56 9.73 1.12
C HIS A 93 -7.67 10.93 0.76
N ARG A 94 -7.12 11.57 1.80
CA ARG A 94 -6.07 12.61 1.66
C ARG A 94 -4.68 12.06 1.91
N SER A 95 -4.62 10.81 2.35
CA SER A 95 -3.42 10.08 2.67
C SER A 95 -2.90 9.38 1.43
N TYR A 96 -1.58 9.34 1.27
CA TYR A 96 -0.94 8.77 0.11
C TYR A 96 0.37 8.09 0.47
N PHE A 97 0.72 7.07 -0.30
CA PHE A 97 2.03 6.44 -0.25
C PHE A 97 2.98 7.14 -1.22
N VAL A 98 4.24 7.24 -0.84
CA VAL A 98 5.32 7.73 -1.69
C VAL A 98 6.36 6.63 -1.83
N PHE A 99 6.72 6.32 -3.08
CA PHE A 99 7.72 5.33 -3.45
C PHE A 99 8.87 6.02 -4.18
N GLU A 100 10.10 5.81 -3.73
CA GLU A 100 11.29 6.44 -4.32
C GLU A 100 12.38 5.37 -4.51
N PRO A 101 12.80 5.07 -5.75
CA PRO A 101 13.94 4.19 -6.00
C PRO A 101 15.23 4.82 -5.47
N LEU A 102 15.91 4.11 -4.57
CA LEU A 102 17.19 4.53 -3.99
C LEU A 102 18.38 3.81 -4.62
N SER A 103 18.17 2.62 -5.18
CA SER A 103 19.13 1.83 -5.94
C SER A 103 18.37 0.87 -6.87
N SER A 104 19.07 -0.06 -7.53
CA SER A 104 18.44 -1.11 -8.34
C SER A 104 17.64 -2.14 -7.53
N ASP A 105 17.93 -2.24 -6.23
CA ASP A 105 17.41 -3.24 -5.31
C ASP A 105 16.66 -2.64 -4.13
N THR A 106 16.72 -1.32 -3.89
CA THR A 106 16.05 -0.71 -2.74
C THR A 106 15.16 0.47 -3.13
N ILE A 107 14.02 0.55 -2.44
CA ILE A 107 13.07 1.67 -2.52
C ILE A 107 12.88 2.26 -1.12
N ARG A 108 12.54 3.54 -1.07
CA ARG A 108 11.97 4.16 0.12
C ARG A 108 10.45 4.15 0.00
N VAL A 109 9.78 3.68 1.05
CA VAL A 109 8.31 3.72 1.19
C VAL A 109 7.98 4.70 2.32
N ALA A 110 7.27 5.78 1.99
CA ALA A 110 6.83 6.78 2.95
C ALA A 110 5.30 6.94 2.91
N PHE A 111 4.76 7.52 3.97
CA PHE A 111 3.34 7.81 4.10
C PHE A 111 3.12 9.26 4.47
N GLN A 112 2.28 9.95 3.69
CA GLN A 112 2.06 11.39 3.79
C GLN A 112 0.57 11.74 3.72
N THR A 113 0.23 12.95 4.13
CA THR A 113 -1.13 13.52 4.03
C THR A 113 -1.05 14.87 3.33
N ARG A 114 -1.97 15.14 2.40
CA ARG A 114 -2.01 16.44 1.70
C ARG A 114 -2.57 17.54 2.59
N GLU A 115 -1.97 18.74 2.52
CA GLU A 115 -2.48 19.92 3.23
C GLU A 115 -3.88 20.32 2.71
N GLN A 116 -4.73 20.76 3.64
CA GLN A 116 -6.13 21.12 3.40
C GLN A 116 -6.29 22.32 2.45
N VAL A 117 -7.30 22.23 1.56
CA VAL A 117 -8.04 23.42 1.08
C VAL A 117 -9.32 23.64 1.92
N ASP A 118 -9.89 22.57 2.50
CA ASP A 118 -11.18 22.59 3.18
C ASP A 118 -11.09 22.14 4.66
N ARG A 119 -11.49 23.03 5.58
CA ARG A 119 -11.14 23.01 7.01
C ARG A 119 -11.86 21.96 7.86
N GLU A 120 -12.90 21.31 7.33
CA GLU A 120 -13.87 20.55 8.14
C GLU A 120 -13.46 19.08 8.40
N LEU A 121 -12.56 18.50 7.60
CA LEU A 121 -12.05 17.12 7.77
C LEU A 121 -10.63 17.12 8.33
N THR A 122 -10.49 16.89 9.65
CA THR A 122 -9.19 16.83 10.32
C THR A 122 -8.57 15.45 10.14
N VAL A 123 -7.74 15.27 9.10
CA VAL A 123 -6.89 14.08 8.95
C VAL A 123 -5.62 14.29 9.78
N PRO A 124 -5.24 13.38 10.69
CA PRO A 124 -4.04 13.54 11.50
C PRO A 124 -2.77 13.50 10.63
N TYR A 125 -1.70 14.13 11.12
CA TYR A 125 -0.41 14.09 10.42
C TYR A 125 0.25 12.73 10.62
N PRO A 126 0.97 12.20 9.62
CA PRO A 126 1.81 11.03 9.80
C PRO A 126 2.94 11.31 10.77
N THR A 127 3.42 10.29 11.48
CA THR A 127 4.59 10.46 12.34
C THR A 127 5.81 10.94 11.54
N PRO A 128 6.78 11.63 12.16
CA PRO A 128 7.97 12.08 11.44
C PRO A 128 8.79 10.96 10.79
N LYS A 129 8.70 9.72 11.28
CA LYS A 129 9.36 8.56 10.66
C LYS A 129 8.55 8.05 9.46
N SER A 130 7.23 7.95 9.56
CA SER A 130 6.34 7.62 8.44
C SER A 130 6.47 8.59 7.27
N ALA A 131 6.49 9.89 7.57
CA ALA A 131 6.62 10.94 6.55
C ALA A 131 7.97 10.90 5.82
N ARG A 132 9.06 10.52 6.52
CA ARG A 132 10.39 10.34 5.93
C ARG A 132 10.54 9.00 5.22
N GLY A 133 9.77 8.00 5.62
CA GLY A 133 9.78 6.67 5.05
C GLY A 133 10.85 5.72 5.57
N TYR A 134 10.75 4.50 5.06
CA TYR A 134 11.55 3.35 5.38
C TYR A 134 12.19 2.80 4.11
N VAL A 135 13.45 2.40 4.19
CA VAL A 135 14.16 1.78 3.07
C VAL A 135 13.94 0.27 3.10
N VAL A 136 13.45 -0.30 2.02
CA VAL A 136 13.15 -1.73 1.92
C VAL A 136 13.73 -2.32 0.65
N ASP A 137 13.91 -3.65 0.64
CA ASP A 137 14.24 -4.37 -0.56
C ASP A 137 13.04 -4.35 -1.53
N THR A 138 13.34 -4.08 -2.81
CA THR A 138 12.31 -3.92 -3.84
C THR A 138 11.63 -5.23 -4.16
N ALA A 139 12.39 -6.33 -4.20
CA ALA A 139 11.84 -7.65 -4.45
C ALA A 139 10.99 -8.12 -3.27
N GLU A 140 11.44 -7.91 -2.04
CA GLU A 140 10.65 -8.23 -0.85
C GLU A 140 9.32 -7.45 -0.83
N PHE A 141 9.34 -6.15 -1.12
CA PHE A 141 8.12 -5.34 -1.21
C PHE A 141 7.16 -5.88 -2.28
N CYS A 142 7.68 -6.17 -3.47
CA CYS A 142 6.86 -6.65 -4.58
C CYS A 142 6.24 -8.03 -4.30
N ASN A 143 7.01 -8.95 -3.72
CA ASN A 143 6.50 -10.27 -3.32
C ASN A 143 5.44 -10.14 -2.23
N SER A 144 5.67 -9.31 -1.21
CA SER A 144 4.66 -9.13 -0.15
C SER A 144 3.37 -8.48 -0.69
N LEU A 145 3.47 -7.57 -1.65
CA LEU A 145 2.29 -6.99 -2.31
C LEU A 145 1.56 -8.02 -3.18
N LEU A 146 2.30 -8.89 -3.88
CA LEU A 146 1.71 -9.97 -4.67
C LEU A 146 0.93 -10.94 -3.77
N ASP A 147 1.54 -11.39 -2.66
CA ASP A 147 0.89 -12.27 -1.69
C ASP A 147 -0.41 -11.65 -1.16
N CYS A 148 -0.36 -10.35 -0.83
CA CYS A 148 -1.51 -9.58 -0.36
C CYS A 148 -2.62 -9.45 -1.43
N ALA A 149 -2.24 -9.20 -2.70
CA ALA A 149 -3.20 -9.14 -3.79
C ALA A 149 -3.86 -10.50 -4.09
N GLN A 150 -3.09 -11.59 -4.01
CA GLN A 150 -3.61 -12.95 -4.14
C GLN A 150 -4.57 -13.32 -3.00
N GLU A 151 -4.27 -12.88 -1.77
CA GLU A 151 -5.18 -13.01 -0.64
C GLU A 151 -6.51 -12.29 -0.89
N PHE A 152 -6.46 -11.03 -1.33
CA PHE A 152 -7.67 -10.27 -1.68
C PHE A 152 -8.50 -10.98 -2.77
N GLN A 153 -7.85 -11.42 -3.85
CA GLN A 153 -8.53 -12.09 -4.96
C GLN A 153 -9.15 -13.43 -4.53
N ARG A 154 -8.47 -14.18 -3.65
CA ARG A 154 -9.01 -15.41 -3.07
C ARG A 154 -10.27 -15.11 -2.25
N GLU A 155 -10.24 -14.12 -1.37
CA GLU A 155 -11.42 -13.72 -0.61
C GLU A 155 -12.57 -13.23 -1.50
N ALA A 156 -12.28 -12.43 -2.52
CA ALA A 156 -13.27 -11.96 -3.49
C ALA A 156 -13.90 -13.14 -4.26
N THR A 157 -13.12 -14.17 -4.58
CA THR A 157 -13.59 -15.40 -5.23
C THR A 157 -14.51 -16.20 -4.32
N GLU A 158 -14.11 -16.42 -3.07
CA GLU A 158 -14.91 -17.14 -2.06
C GLU A 158 -16.26 -16.45 -1.81
N ARG A 159 -16.29 -15.11 -1.93
CA ARG A 159 -17.49 -14.28 -1.75
C ARG A 159 -18.27 -14.03 -3.05
N GLY A 160 -17.81 -14.54 -4.20
CA GLY A 160 -18.51 -14.47 -5.49
C GLY A 160 -18.47 -13.09 -6.18
N VAL A 161 -17.50 -12.25 -5.85
CA VAL A 161 -17.32 -10.89 -6.41
C VAL A 161 -15.95 -10.68 -7.08
N ALA A 162 -15.26 -11.78 -7.40
CA ALA A 162 -13.95 -11.74 -8.05
C ALA A 162 -13.97 -10.91 -9.34
N ASN A 163 -12.87 -10.20 -9.59
CA ASN A 163 -12.65 -9.44 -10.80
C ASN A 163 -11.62 -10.17 -11.68
N ASP A 164 -12.05 -10.59 -12.87
CA ASP A 164 -11.19 -11.31 -13.82
C ASP A 164 -10.01 -10.44 -14.30
N GLU A 165 -10.21 -9.15 -14.54
CA GLU A 165 -9.14 -8.22 -14.95
C GLU A 165 -8.08 -8.07 -13.85
N PHE A 166 -8.51 -8.07 -12.58
CA PHE A 166 -7.58 -8.03 -11.46
C PHE A 166 -6.79 -9.34 -11.34
N SER A 167 -7.44 -10.49 -11.56
CA SER A 167 -6.77 -11.79 -11.61
C SER A 167 -5.72 -11.87 -12.72
N GLU A 168 -6.02 -11.34 -13.91
CA GLU A 168 -5.07 -11.26 -15.02
C GLU A 168 -3.85 -10.40 -14.65
N ARG A 169 -4.07 -9.26 -14.00
CA ARG A 169 -2.99 -8.37 -13.55
C ARG A 169 -2.11 -9.02 -12.48
N ILE A 170 -2.68 -9.78 -11.54
CA ILE A 170 -1.92 -10.58 -10.57
C ILE A 170 -1.02 -11.57 -11.30
N ALA A 171 -1.55 -12.29 -12.30
CA ALA A 171 -0.79 -13.28 -13.06
C ALA A 171 0.35 -12.63 -13.88
N GLU A 172 0.09 -11.47 -14.49
CA GLU A 172 1.14 -10.69 -15.17
C GLU A 172 2.24 -10.27 -14.20
N PHE A 173 1.87 -9.74 -13.03
CA PHE A 173 2.84 -9.32 -12.02
C PHE A 173 3.67 -10.50 -11.50
N GLU A 174 3.04 -11.64 -11.24
CA GLU A 174 3.73 -12.86 -10.86
C GLU A 174 4.74 -13.32 -11.92
N SER A 175 4.41 -13.22 -13.21
CA SER A 175 5.36 -13.53 -14.28
C SER A 175 6.59 -12.62 -14.23
N VAL A 176 6.37 -11.31 -14.07
CA VAL A 176 7.45 -10.32 -13.98
C VAL A 176 8.41 -10.64 -12.83
N LEU A 177 7.90 -11.06 -11.67
CA LEU A 177 8.73 -11.41 -10.51
C LEU A 177 9.49 -12.73 -10.67
N ARG A 178 9.04 -13.63 -11.55
CA ARG A 178 9.68 -14.94 -11.80
C ARG A 178 10.75 -14.89 -12.90
N ASP A 179 10.64 -13.95 -13.84
CA ASP A 179 11.50 -13.87 -15.03
C ASP A 179 12.83 -13.13 -14.80
N THR A 180 13.21 -12.84 -13.54
CA THR A 180 14.40 -12.05 -13.17
C THR A 180 15.27 -12.78 -12.15
#